data_AF-A0AA38FQT3-F1
#
_entry.id   AF-A0AA38FQT3-F1
#
_cell.length_a   1.000
_cell.length_b   1.000
_cell.length_c   1.000
_cell.angle_alpha   90.00
_cell.angle_beta   90.00
_cell.angle_gamma   90.00
#
_symmetry.space_group_name_H-M   'P 1'
#
loop_
_entity.id
_entity.type
_entity.pdbx_description
1 polymer ?
#
loop_
_entity_poly.entity_id
_entity_poly.type
_entity_poly.pdbx_seq_one_letter_code
_entity_poly.pdbx_strand_id
1 'polypeptide(L)' 'VTLNPEKCIFGVTGGKLLGYIISSHGIDVDPTKIRVVLEMVPPSDESGI' A
#
# COMPACT_ATOMS: atom_id res chain seq x y z
N VAL A 1 -16.34 -7.99 22.65
CA VAL A 1 -15.62 -7.25 21.58
C VAL A 1 -16.64 -6.38 20.86
N THR A 2 -16.39 -5.08 20.74
CA THR A 2 -17.28 -4.13 20.07
C THR A 2 -16.52 -3.48 18.92
N LEU A 3 -17.12 -3.48 17.72
CA LEU A 3 -16.55 -2.83 16.54
C LEU A 3 -16.95 -1.35 16.50
N ASN A 4 -16.09 -0.49 15.95
CA ASN A 4 -16.43 0.90 15.68
C ASN A 4 -17.06 0.99 14.27
N PRO A 5 -18.38 1.24 14.14
CA PRO A 5 -19.05 1.27 12.84
C PRO A 5 -18.49 2.33 11.88
N GLU A 6 -17.99 3.45 12.40
CA GLU A 6 -17.44 4.54 11.58
C GLU A 6 -16.09 4.18 10.95
N LYS A 7 -15.36 3.23 11.57
CA LYS A 7 -14.02 2.80 11.12
C LYS A 7 -14.03 1.43 10.46
N CYS A 8 -15.16 0.73 10.49
CA CYS A 8 -15.28 -0.60 9.91
C CYS A 8 -15.85 -0.51 8.49
N ILE A 9 -15.16 -1.16 7.56
CA ILE A 9 -15.55 -1.25 6.16
C ILE A 9 -15.96 -2.71 5.93
N PHE A 10 -17.16 -2.94 5.41
CA PHE A 10 -17.72 -4.28 5.19
C PHE A 10 -18.24 -4.44 3.76
N GLY A 11 -18.19 -5.66 3.23
CA GLY A 11 -18.81 -6.01 1.95
C GLY A 11 -18.13 -5.42 0.71
N VAL A 12 -16.90 -4.91 0.82
CA VAL A 12 -16.13 -4.39 -0.32
C VAL A 12 -15.30 -5.49 -0.99
N THR A 13 -15.16 -5.42 -2.30
CA THR A 13 -14.34 -6.35 -3.10
C THR A 13 -12.84 -5.97 -3.10
N GLY A 14 -12.50 -4.81 -2.54
CA GLY A 14 -11.15 -4.32 -2.37
C GLY A 14 -11.13 -3.03 -1.54
N GLY A 15 -9.95 -2.63 -1.08
CA GLY A 15 -9.78 -1.45 -0.23
C GLY A 15 -8.37 -1.29 0.31
N LYS A 16 -8.16 -0.30 1.19
CA LYS A 16 -6.88 -0.06 1.85
C LYS A 16 -6.93 -0.53 3.31
N LEU A 17 -6.02 -1.40 3.70
CA LEU A 17 -5.90 -1.90 5.08
C LEU A 17 -4.43 -1.93 5.49
N LEU A 18 -4.11 -1.36 6.65
CA LEU A 18 -2.73 -1.27 7.18
C LEU A 18 -1.73 -0.65 6.17
N GLY A 19 -2.19 0.23 5.28
CA GLY A 19 -1.35 0.84 4.26
C GLY A 19 -1.19 0.03 2.97
N TYR A 20 -1.76 -1.18 2.90
CA TYR A 20 -1.76 -2.03 1.71
C TYR A 20 -3.07 -1.93 0.94
N ILE A 21 -3.00 -2.04 -0.37
CA ILE A 21 -4.17 -2.18 -1.23
C ILE A 21 -4.52 -3.67 -1.27
N ILE A 22 -5.80 -3.99 -1.12
CA ILE A 22 -6.33 -5.35 -1.15
C ILE A 22 -7.37 -5.42 -2.26
N SER A 23 -7.33 -6.49 -3.05
CA SER A 23 -8.32 -6.83 -4.07
C SER A 23 -8.82 -8.26 -3.86
N SER A 24 -9.73 -8.72 -4.74
CA SER A 24 -10.19 -10.10 -4.77
C SER A 24 -9.05 -11.12 -4.99
N HIS A 25 -7.91 -10.69 -5.50
CA HIS A 25 -6.74 -11.52 -5.75
C HIS A 25 -5.72 -11.51 -4.61
N GLY A 26 -5.97 -10.75 -3.53
CA GLY A 26 -5.08 -10.64 -2.37
C GLY A 26 -4.52 -9.23 -2.20
N ILE A 27 -3.26 -9.12 -1.74
CA ILE A 27 -2.56 -7.84 -1.62
C ILE A 27 -2.17 -7.38 -3.02
N ASP A 28 -2.63 -6.20 -3.39
CA ASP A 28 -2.33 -5.58 -4.68
C ASP A 28 -1.08 -4.72 -4.59
N VAL A 29 -0.43 -4.53 -5.73
CA VAL A 29 0.76 -3.69 -5.82
C VAL A 29 0.33 -2.23 -5.85
N ASP A 30 0.94 -1.42 -4.97
CA ASP A 30 0.70 0.02 -4.96
C ASP A 30 1.43 0.69 -6.14
N PRO A 31 0.72 1.21 -7.15
CA PRO A 31 1.34 1.85 -8.31
C PRO A 31 2.16 3.08 -7.92
N THR A 32 1.86 3.73 -6.80
CA THR A 32 2.69 4.83 -6.28
C THR A 32 4.06 4.32 -5.86
N LYS A 33 4.15 3.16 -5.20
CA LYS A 33 5.44 2.55 -4.85
C LYS A 33 6.24 2.16 -6.08
N ILE A 34 5.59 1.60 -7.10
CA ILE A 34 6.24 1.27 -8.38
C ILE A 34 6.83 2.54 -9.02
N ARG A 35 6.03 3.61 -9.12
CA ARG A 35 6.47 4.87 -9.71
C ARG A 35 7.69 5.45 -9.00
N VAL A 36 7.69 5.45 -7.66
CA VAL A 36 8.85 5.93 -6.89
C VAL A 36 10.12 5.16 -7.26
N VAL A 37 10.05 3.83 -7.41
CA VAL A 37 11.21 3.03 -7.80
C VAL A 37 11.63 3.30 -9.25
N LEU A 38 10.68 3.45 -10.18
CA LEU A 38 10.97 3.74 -11.59
C LEU A 38 11.54 5.14 -11.81
N GLU A 39 11.10 6.12 -11.02
CA GLU A 39 11.54 7.51 -11.09
C GLU A 39 12.77 7.79 -10.20
N MET A 40 13.23 6.78 -9.43
CA MET A 40 14.37 6.92 -8.54
C MET A 40 15.66 7.13 -9.34
N VAL A 41 16.36 8.21 -9.04
CA VAL A 41 17.70 8.47 -9.57
C VAL A 41 18.71 7.67 -8.76
N PRO A 42 19.75 7.07 -9.39
CA PRO A 42 20.83 6.41 -8.66
C PRO A 42 21.41 7.35 -7.59
N PRO A 43 21.68 6.85 -6.38
CA PRO A 43 22.30 7.68 -5.34
C PRO A 43 23.66 8.20 -5.84
N SER A 44 23.89 9.50 -5.65
CA SER A 44 25.07 10.22 -6.13
C SER A 44 26.29 10.05 -5.22
N ASP A 45 26.14 9.39 -4.07
CA ASP A 45 27.18 9.25 -3.07
C ASP A 45 27.16 7.84 -2.47
N GLU A 46 28.33 7.26 -2.23
CA GLU A 46 28.51 5.84 -1.90
C GLU A 46 28.23 5.48 -0.43
N SER A 47 27.53 6.33 0.32
CA SER A 47 27.10 6.02 1.68
C SER A 47 25.85 5.15 1.66
N GLY A 48 26.00 3.94 1.14
CA GLY A 48 25.02 2.86 1.19
C GLY A 48 25.02 2.09 2.52
N ILE A 49 25.33 2.77 3.63
CA ILE A 49 25.20 2.27 5.02
C ILE A 49 24.62 3.39 5.87
#